data_AF-A0A842MHR6-F1
#
_entry.id   AF-A0A842MHR6-F1
#
_cell.length_a   1.000
_cell.length_b   1.000
_cell.length_c   1.000
_cell.angle_alpha   90.00
_cell.angle_beta   90.00
_cell.angle_gamma   90.00
#
_symmetry.space_group_name_H-M   'P 1'
#
loop_
_entity.id
_entity.type
_entity.pdbx_description
1 polymer ?
#
loop_
_entity_poly.entity_id
_entity_poly.type
_entity_poly.pdbx_seq_one_letter_code
_entity_poly.pdbx_strand_id
1 'polypeptide(L)'
;MEEIIVTTTEQVSGFKVAKILGIARGATVRAKHLGKDIVAGLRNIVGGEVKEYTEMLAEARDIALKGMIQNAKEMGANGVIGIRFMTSSVAAGAAEVFAYGTAVVLEKE
;
A
#
# COMPACT_ATOMS: atom_id res chain seq x y z
N MET A 1 -12.57 -8.47 13.23
CA MET A 1 -12.38 -8.48 11.76
C MET A 1 -11.44 -9.63 11.46
N GLU A 2 -11.82 -10.58 10.62
CA GLU A 2 -10.91 -11.66 10.25
C GLU A 2 -9.66 -11.10 9.57
N GLU A 3 -8.51 -11.54 10.06
CA GLU A 3 -7.18 -11.20 9.57
C GLU A 3 -6.91 -12.11 8.37
N ILE A 4 -6.76 -11.52 7.17
CA ILE A 4 -6.34 -12.27 5.97
C ILE A 4 -4.82 -12.26 5.88
N ILE A 5 -4.22 -13.30 5.31
CA ILE A 5 -2.76 -13.37 5.15
C ILE A 5 -2.32 -12.41 4.04
N VAL A 6 -1.33 -11.57 4.30
CA VAL A 6 -0.87 -10.52 3.38
C VAL A 6 0.64 -10.66 3.28
N THR A 7 1.17 -10.98 2.10
CA THR A 7 2.61 -11.18 1.92
C THR A 7 3.11 -10.66 0.56
N THR A 8 4.39 -10.29 0.53
CA THR A 8 5.12 -9.93 -0.69
C THR A 8 5.59 -11.16 -1.47
N THR A 9 5.61 -12.34 -0.85
CA THR A 9 5.96 -13.63 -1.49
C THR A 9 4.79 -14.19 -2.29
N GLU A 10 5.07 -15.01 -3.30
CA GLU A 10 4.03 -15.70 -4.09
C GLU A 10 3.49 -16.96 -3.39
N GLN A 11 4.14 -17.41 -2.32
CA GLN A 11 3.78 -18.63 -1.58
C GLN A 11 3.81 -18.33 -0.08
N VAL A 12 2.98 -19.05 0.68
CA VAL A 12 2.87 -18.94 2.14
C VAL A 12 3.23 -20.31 2.73
N SER A 13 4.27 -20.37 3.55
CA SER A 13 4.72 -21.65 4.14
C SER A 13 3.61 -22.32 4.95
N GLY A 14 3.36 -23.61 4.71
CA GLY A 14 2.31 -24.39 5.37
C GLY A 14 0.89 -24.14 4.82
N PHE A 15 0.77 -23.44 3.70
CA PHE A 15 -0.49 -23.23 3.00
C PHE A 15 -0.33 -23.47 1.50
N LYS A 16 -1.36 -24.06 0.89
CA LYS A 16 -1.52 -24.15 -0.56
C LYS A 16 -2.55 -23.13 -1.05
N VAL A 17 -2.37 -22.60 -2.26
CA VAL A 17 -3.38 -21.78 -2.93
C VAL A 17 -4.45 -22.69 -3.52
N ALA A 18 -5.63 -22.72 -2.91
CA ALA A 18 -6.78 -23.48 -3.38
C ALA A 18 -7.50 -22.79 -4.55
N LYS A 19 -7.52 -21.45 -4.57
CA LYS A 19 -8.15 -20.68 -5.65
C LYS A 19 -7.51 -19.30 -5.83
N ILE A 20 -7.37 -18.86 -7.08
CA ILE A 20 -7.05 -17.47 -7.43
C ILE A 20 -8.37 -16.75 -7.72
N LEU A 21 -8.58 -15.60 -7.10
CA LEU A 21 -9.81 -14.81 -7.20
C LEU A 21 -9.64 -13.59 -8.11
N GLY A 22 -8.40 -13.20 -8.42
CA GLY A 22 -8.07 -12.08 -9.29
C GLY A 22 -7.10 -11.10 -8.64
N ILE A 23 -7.07 -9.88 -9.14
CA ILE A 23 -6.17 -8.83 -8.64
C ILE A 23 -6.90 -8.04 -7.55
N ALA A 24 -6.35 -8.06 -6.34
CA ALA A 24 -6.73 -7.13 -5.28
C ALA A 24 -6.00 -5.80 -5.50
N ARG A 25 -6.70 -4.67 -5.33
CA ARG A 25 -6.13 -3.34 -5.53
C ARG A 25 -6.68 -2.29 -4.58
N GLY A 26 -5.84 -1.33 -4.22
CA GLY A 26 -6.20 -0.16 -3.44
C GLY A 26 -5.32 1.04 -3.81
N ALA A 27 -5.90 2.23 -3.82
CA ALA A 27 -5.20 3.45 -4.20
C ALA A 27 -5.57 4.60 -3.27
N THR A 28 -4.67 5.55 -3.09
CA THR A 28 -5.00 6.83 -2.48
C THR A 28 -4.11 7.94 -2.99
N VAL A 29 -4.64 9.16 -2.94
CA VAL A 29 -3.92 10.40 -3.18
C VAL A 29 -4.05 11.23 -1.91
N ARG A 30 -2.92 11.59 -1.31
CA ARG A 30 -2.85 12.46 -0.15
C ARG A 30 -2.10 13.73 -0.50
N ALA A 31 -2.71 14.86 -0.23
CA ALA A 31 -2.03 16.15 -0.27
C ALA A 31 -1.99 16.69 1.16
N LYS A 32 -0.80 17.00 1.67
CA LYS A 32 -0.66 17.88 2.83
C LYS A 32 -0.51 19.31 2.31
N HIS A 33 -0.99 20.28 3.09
CA HIS A 33 -0.58 21.68 2.89
C HIS A 33 0.87 21.81 3.34
N LEU A 34 1.78 21.25 2.54
CA LEU A 34 3.22 21.42 2.72
C LEU A 34 3.51 22.88 2.38
N GLY A 35 3.38 23.75 3.38
CA GLY A 35 3.49 25.19 3.22
C GLY A 35 4.85 25.59 2.66
N LYS A 36 4.93 26.84 2.18
CA LYS A 36 6.18 27.45 1.71
C LYS A 36 7.30 27.36 2.76
N ASP A 37 6.95 27.31 4.04
CA ASP A 37 7.89 27.32 5.16
C ASP A 37 8.67 26.00 5.33
N ILE A 38 8.03 24.84 5.10
CA ILE A 38 8.70 23.53 5.14
C ILE A 38 9.71 23.45 3.98
N VAL A 39 9.27 23.84 2.77
CA VAL A 39 10.13 23.86 1.57
C VAL A 39 11.27 24.89 1.71
N ALA A 40 11.03 26.03 2.35
CA ALA A 40 12.05 27.05 2.59
C ALA A 40 13.09 26.61 3.64
N GLY A 41 12.68 25.90 4.69
CA GLY A 41 13.59 25.35 5.71
C GLY A 41 14.50 24.24 5.16
N LEU A 42 14.02 23.46 4.20
CA LEU A 42 14.78 22.36 3.57
C LEU A 42 15.80 22.82 2.53
N ARG A 43 15.67 24.03 1.98
CA ARG A 43 16.66 24.58 1.01
C ARG A 43 18.08 24.64 1.57
N ASN A 44 18.25 24.66 2.89
CA ASN A 44 19.54 24.66 3.57
C ASN A 44 20.03 23.26 4.00
N ILE A 45 19.21 22.22 3.83
CA ILE A 45 19.54 20.83 4.20
C ILE A 45 19.80 20.03 2.92
N VAL A 46 21.08 19.85 2.59
CA VAL A 46 21.48 18.99 1.47
C VAL A 46 21.25 17.52 1.87
N GLY A 47 20.27 16.87 1.26
CA GLY A 47 20.10 15.41 1.29
C GLY A 47 19.38 14.80 2.50
N GLY A 48 18.68 15.61 3.31
CA GLY A 48 17.91 15.14 4.47
C GLY A 48 16.49 14.66 4.14
N GLU A 49 15.96 13.76 4.96
CA GLU A 49 14.57 13.31 4.88
C GLU A 49 13.59 14.46 5.14
N VAL A 50 12.55 14.58 4.31
CA VAL A 50 11.43 15.51 4.56
C VAL A 50 10.38 14.80 5.40
N LYS A 51 10.50 14.92 6.73
CA LYS A 51 9.69 14.18 7.70
C LYS A 51 8.19 14.24 7.41
N GLU A 52 7.64 15.42 7.12
CA GLU A 52 6.21 15.59 6.85
C GLU A 52 5.75 14.85 5.59
N TYR A 53 6.63 14.76 4.59
CA TYR A 53 6.41 14.02 3.35
C TYR A 53 6.53 12.51 3.58
N THR A 54 7.50 12.06 4.39
CA THR A 54 7.61 10.65 4.78
C THR A 54 6.38 10.19 5.54
N GLU A 55 5.90 10.99 6.50
CA GLU A 55 4.67 10.72 7.23
C GLU A 55 3.46 10.66 6.29
N MET A 56 3.38 11.58 5.33
CA MET A 56 2.31 11.58 4.31
C MET A 56 2.35 10.31 3.45
N LEU A 57 3.55 9.88 3.04
CA LEU A 57 3.73 8.66 2.25
C LEU A 57 3.36 7.40 3.06
N ALA A 58 3.72 7.36 4.34
CA ALA A 58 3.35 6.28 5.25
C ALA A 58 1.82 6.18 5.42
N GLU A 59 1.14 7.31 5.66
CA GLU A 59 -0.32 7.35 5.75
C GLU A 59 -0.98 6.90 4.45
N ALA A 60 -0.48 7.40 3.31
CA ALA A 60 -0.99 7.02 2.00
C ALA A 60 -0.84 5.51 1.74
N ARG A 61 0.29 4.92 2.12
CA ARG A 61 0.54 3.47 2.02
C ARG A 61 -0.45 2.66 2.85
N ASP A 62 -0.70 3.07 4.10
CA ASP A 62 -1.62 2.35 4.99
C ASP A 62 -3.05 2.37 4.47
N ILE A 63 -3.49 3.49 3.88
CA ILE A 63 -4.82 3.60 3.27
C ILE A 63 -4.93 2.75 2.01
N ALA A 64 -3.92 2.80 1.13
CA ALA A 64 -3.89 1.97 -0.08
C ALA A 64 -3.90 0.47 0.28
N LEU A 65 -3.11 0.06 1.28
CA LEU A 65 -3.07 -1.30 1.80
C LEU A 65 -4.44 -1.74 2.36
N LYS A 66 -5.06 -0.90 3.21
CA LYS A 66 -6.41 -1.17 3.75
C LYS A 66 -7.45 -1.32 2.63
N GLY A 67 -7.40 -0.45 1.62
CA GLY A 67 -8.28 -0.53 0.46
C GLY A 67 -8.10 -1.83 -0.33
N MET A 68 -6.85 -2.25 -0.56
CA MET A 68 -6.53 -3.52 -1.22
C MET A 68 -7.03 -4.73 -0.43
N ILE A 69 -6.82 -4.74 0.90
CA ILE A 69 -7.30 -5.81 1.79
C ILE A 69 -8.82 -5.88 1.76
N GLN A 70 -9.50 -4.73 1.83
CA GLN A 70 -10.96 -4.67 1.76
C GLN A 70 -11.49 -5.19 0.41
N ASN A 71 -10.87 -4.77 -0.69
CA ASN A 71 -11.19 -5.26 -2.02
C ASN A 71 -10.99 -6.79 -2.15
N ALA A 72 -9.91 -7.34 -1.57
CA ALA A 72 -9.69 -8.80 -1.54
C ALA A 72 -10.77 -9.53 -0.75
N LYS A 73 -11.19 -8.98 0.40
CA LYS A 73 -12.26 -9.55 1.23
C LYS A 73 -13.60 -9.57 0.50
N GLU A 74 -13.93 -8.52 -0.26
CA GLU A 74 -15.12 -8.46 -1.11
C GLU A 74 -15.13 -9.54 -2.20
N MET A 75 -13.96 -10.01 -2.61
CA MET A 75 -13.80 -11.14 -3.55
C MET A 75 -13.92 -12.52 -2.87
N GLY A 76 -14.02 -12.56 -1.53
CA GLY A 76 -14.01 -13.80 -0.74
C GLY A 76 -12.62 -14.36 -0.47
N ALA A 77 -11.57 -13.54 -0.59
CA ALA A 77 -10.20 -13.96 -0.33
C ALA A 77 -9.91 -14.06 1.17
N ASN A 78 -9.13 -15.06 1.55
CA ASN A 78 -8.52 -15.16 2.89
C ASN A 78 -7.00 -14.88 2.85
N GLY A 79 -6.46 -14.52 1.68
CA GLY A 79 -5.10 -14.06 1.52
C GLY A 79 -4.87 -13.18 0.30
N VAL A 80 -3.81 -12.37 0.36
CA VAL A 80 -3.23 -11.63 -0.76
C VAL A 80 -1.73 -11.91 -0.79
N ILE A 81 -1.28 -12.51 -1.89
CA ILE A 81 0.14 -12.85 -2.14
C ILE A 81 0.74 -11.92 -3.20
N GLY A 82 2.06 -11.88 -3.29
CA GLY A 82 2.76 -11.13 -4.34
C GLY A 82 2.53 -9.63 -4.27
N ILE A 83 2.32 -9.07 -3.08
CA ILE A 83 1.97 -7.65 -2.95
C ILE A 83 3.10 -6.74 -3.42
N ARG A 84 2.71 -5.68 -4.12
CA ARG A 84 3.59 -4.59 -4.54
C ARG A 84 2.95 -3.24 -4.22
N PHE A 85 3.82 -2.27 -3.95
CA PHE A 85 3.43 -0.87 -3.83
C PHE A 85 4.05 -0.09 -4.99
N MET A 86 3.28 0.82 -5.56
CA MET A 86 3.73 1.78 -6.56
C MET A 86 3.40 3.18 -6.09
N THR A 87 4.25 4.13 -6.48
CA THR A 87 4.00 5.56 -6.30
C THR A 87 3.94 6.23 -7.66
N SER A 88 3.20 7.33 -7.75
CA SER A 88 3.14 8.20 -8.92
C SER A 88 3.29 9.65 -8.48
N SER A 89 3.64 10.53 -9.42
CA SER A 89 3.67 11.97 -9.21
C SER A 89 2.74 12.64 -10.21
N VAL A 90 1.44 12.64 -9.89
CA VAL A 90 0.39 13.32 -10.67
C VAL A 90 0.24 14.77 -10.20
N ALA A 91 0.53 15.07 -8.93
CA ALA A 91 0.54 16.44 -8.41
C ALA A 91 1.75 16.77 -7.53
N ALA A 92 2.30 17.99 -7.69
CA ALA A 92 3.31 18.52 -6.78
C ALA A 92 2.73 18.68 -5.37
N GLY A 93 3.48 18.30 -4.34
CA GLY A 93 2.99 18.36 -2.96
C GLY A 93 2.11 17.18 -2.53
N ALA A 94 1.84 16.21 -3.41
CA ALA A 94 1.05 15.03 -3.09
C ALA A 94 1.91 13.76 -2.94
N ALA A 95 1.43 12.83 -2.11
CA ALA A 95 1.85 11.43 -2.13
C ALA A 95 0.72 10.60 -2.73
N GLU A 96 1.06 9.81 -3.74
CA GLU A 96 0.13 8.89 -4.39
C GLU A 96 0.68 7.49 -4.23
N VAL A 97 -0.15 6.61 -3.67
CA VAL A 97 0.25 5.22 -3.43
C VAL A 97 -0.81 4.30 -3.98
N PHE A 98 -0.35 3.31 -4.73
CA PHE A 98 -1.12 2.19 -5.22
C PHE A 98 -0.58 0.90 -4.59
N ALA A 99 -1.47 0.06 -4.07
CA ALA A 99 -1.15 -1.27 -3.57
C ALA A 99 -1.91 -2.30 -4.41
N TYR A 100 -1.23 -3.36 -4.85
CA TYR A 100 -1.86 -4.47 -5.55
C TYR A 100 -1.19 -5.80 -5.23
N GLY A 101 -1.93 -6.88 -5.45
CA GLY A 101 -1.47 -8.26 -5.31
C GLY A 101 -2.51 -9.24 -5.82
N THR A 102 -2.24 -10.54 -5.65
CA THR A 102 -3.15 -11.60 -6.09
C THR A 102 -4.03 -12.04 -4.93
N ALA A 103 -5.35 -11.85 -5.06
CA ALA A 103 -6.34 -12.34 -4.12
C ALA A 103 -6.49 -13.86 -4.23
N VAL A 104 -6.37 -14.57 -3.12
CA VAL A 104 -6.36 -16.04 -3.09
C VAL A 104 -7.21 -16.61 -1.95
N VAL A 105 -7.62 -17.86 -2.12
CA VAL A 105 -8.06 -18.75 -1.04
C VAL A 105 -6.91 -19.68 -0.70
N LEU A 106 -6.43 -19.62 0.54
CA LEU A 106 -5.40 -20.44 1.13
C LEU A 106 -6.04 -21.54 1.98
N GLU A 107 -5.52 -22.76 1.86
CA GLU A 107 -5.83 -23.90 2.73
C GLU A 107 -4.55 -24.34 3.42
N LYS A 108 -4.63 -24.70 4.71
CA LYS A 108 -3.49 -25.33 5.39
C LYS A 108 -3.16 -26.65 4.68
N GLU A 109 -1.88 -26.91 4.53
CA GLU A 109 -1.37 -28.19 4.02
C GLU A 109 -1.64 -29.34 5.01
#